data_AF-A0A1B6GRW1-F1
#
_entry.id   AF-A0A1B6GRW1-F1
#
_cell.length_a   1.000
_cell.length_b   1.000
_cell.length_c   1.000
_cell.angle_alpha   90.00
_cell.angle_beta   90.00
_cell.angle_gamma   90.00
#
_symmetry.space_group_name_H-M   'P 1'
#
loop_
_entity.id
_entity.type
_entity.pdbx_description
1 polymer ?
#
loop_
_entity_poly.entity_id
_entity_poly.type
_entity_poly.pdbx_seq_one_letter_code
_entity_poly.pdbx_strand_id
1 'polypeptide(L)'
;MYVRSFLILFLASYCLGTFYDFVVNKDEEARKILTDPRGTDTDMFSKMKSVGDSFELLTKYLRLKNASLMTDSRKLYDRGTPVLLTEVFSTDNLRVYFNWLESDVHYFNYVYNDVLNKWDTFQKVFKNCSMFM
;
A
#
# COMPACT_ATOMS: atom_id res chain seq x y z
N MET A 1 -0.18 -17.57 -13.44
CA MET A 1 -0.72 -16.61 -14.42
C MET A 1 -0.89 -15.17 -13.89
N TYR A 2 -0.49 -14.86 -12.64
CA TYR A 2 -0.65 -13.53 -12.04
C TYR A 2 0.50 -12.55 -12.32
N VAL A 3 1.69 -13.06 -12.67
CA VAL A 3 2.89 -12.23 -12.88
C VAL A 3 2.77 -11.35 -14.13
N ARG A 4 2.01 -11.78 -15.15
CA ARG A 4 1.86 -11.04 -16.41
C ARG A 4 0.95 -9.81 -16.29
N SER A 5 -0.09 -9.86 -15.46
CA SER A 5 -0.99 -8.70 -15.26
C SER A 5 -0.34 -7.57 -14.46
N PHE A 6 0.56 -7.89 -13.52
CA PHE A 6 1.31 -6.89 -12.76
C PHE A 6 2.31 -6.12 -13.62
N LEU A 7 2.95 -6.79 -14.58
CA LEU A 7 3.89 -6.16 -15.52
C LEU A 7 3.21 -5.18 -16.49
N ILE A 8 1.97 -5.45 -16.88
CA ILE A 8 1.22 -4.58 -17.80
C ILE A 8 0.77 -3.28 -17.10
N LEU A 9 0.40 -3.35 -15.82
CA LEU A 9 0.12 -2.17 -14.98
C LEU A 9 1.37 -1.30 -14.79
N PHE A 10 2.55 -1.92 -14.65
CA PHE A 10 3.85 -1.24 -14.52
C PHE A 10 4.26 -0.45 -15.78
N LEU A 11 3.87 -0.92 -16.97
CA LEU A 11 4.14 -0.24 -18.23
C LEU A 11 3.16 0.91 -18.49
N ALA A 12 1.91 0.80 -18.02
CA ALA A 12 0.90 1.85 -18.17
C ALA A 12 1.13 3.07 -17.24
N SER A 13 1.81 2.88 -16.10
CA SER A 13 2.13 3.98 -15.17
C SER A 13 3.26 4.90 -15.64
N TYR A 14 4.09 4.45 -16.59
CA TYR A 14 5.23 5.24 -17.08
C TYR A 14 4.84 6.52 -17.84
N CYS A 15 3.57 6.67 -18.20
CA CYS A 15 3.07 7.85 -18.92
C CYS A 15 2.44 8.93 -18.00
N LEU A 16 2.26 8.71 -16.68
CA LEU A 16 1.46 9.63 -15.83
C LEU A 16 1.98 9.91 -14.40
N GLY A 17 3.09 9.32 -13.95
CA GLY A 17 3.66 9.63 -12.62
C GLY A 17 4.82 8.72 -12.20
N THR A 18 5.56 9.09 -11.15
CA THR A 18 6.62 8.26 -10.54
C THR A 18 6.02 7.09 -9.75
N PHE A 19 6.84 6.09 -9.37
CA PHE A 19 6.37 5.00 -8.50
C PHE A 19 5.91 5.56 -7.14
N TYR A 20 6.56 6.60 -6.63
CA TYR A 20 6.11 7.37 -5.47
C TYR A 20 4.67 7.87 -5.64
N ASP A 21 4.35 8.52 -6.77
CA ASP A 21 3.02 9.09 -7.02
C ASP A 21 1.94 8.01 -7.05
N PHE A 22 2.27 6.85 -7.62
CA PHE A 22 1.36 5.69 -7.61
C PHE A 22 1.02 5.24 -6.18
N VAL A 23 2.04 5.05 -5.32
CA VAL A 23 1.83 4.59 -3.94
C VAL A 23 1.02 5.61 -3.15
N VAL A 24 1.37 6.89 -3.25
CA VAL A 24 0.67 7.97 -2.54
C VAL A 24 -0.78 8.08 -2.99
N ASN A 25 -1.05 7.98 -4.30
CA ASN A 25 -2.41 8.01 -4.81
C ASN A 25 -3.24 6.84 -4.25
N LYS A 26 -2.70 5.61 -4.27
CA LYS A 26 -3.42 4.44 -3.73
C LYS A 26 -3.64 4.52 -2.21
N ASP A 27 -2.69 5.06 -1.47
CA ASP A 27 -2.82 5.33 -0.04
C ASP A 27 -3.95 6.34 0.24
N GLU A 28 -3.99 7.44 -0.50
CA GLU A 28 -5.08 8.44 -0.38
C GLU A 28 -6.44 7.91 -0.82
N GLU A 29 -6.50 7.12 -1.90
CA GLU A 29 -7.74 6.50 -2.35
C GLU A 29 -8.28 5.50 -1.32
N ALA A 30 -7.40 4.72 -0.68
CA ALA A 30 -7.78 3.81 0.40
C ALA A 30 -8.28 4.59 1.63
N ARG A 31 -7.52 5.60 2.08
CA ARG A 31 -7.88 6.46 3.21
C ARG A 31 -9.26 7.09 3.04
N LYS A 32 -9.57 7.61 1.85
CA LYS A 32 -10.89 8.20 1.54
C LYS A 32 -12.02 7.21 1.76
N ILE A 33 -11.87 5.97 1.30
CA ILE A 33 -12.90 4.94 1.48
C ILE A 33 -13.03 4.53 2.95
N LEU A 34 -11.91 4.43 3.68
CA LEU A 34 -11.95 4.08 5.11
C LEU A 34 -12.68 5.13 5.94
N THR A 35 -12.51 6.41 5.62
CA THR A 35 -13.06 7.54 6.39
C THR A 35 -14.47 7.95 5.98
N ASP A 36 -14.77 7.91 4.68
CA ASP A 36 -16.08 8.24 4.11
C ASP A 36 -16.43 7.14 3.08
N PRO A 37 -17.02 6.03 3.53
CA PRO A 37 -17.23 4.85 2.70
C PRO A 37 -18.07 5.15 1.45
N ARG A 38 -17.44 4.97 0.29
CA ARG A 38 -18.05 5.12 -1.04
C ARG A 38 -17.52 4.02 -1.95
N GLY A 39 -18.32 3.64 -2.95
CA GLY A 39 -17.95 2.58 -3.89
C GLY A 39 -18.13 1.18 -3.31
N THR A 40 -17.22 0.26 -3.62
CA THR A 40 -17.29 -1.16 -3.23
C THR A 40 -16.13 -1.54 -2.30
N ASP A 41 -16.35 -2.56 -1.48
CA ASP A 41 -15.32 -3.15 -0.63
C ASP A 41 -14.16 -3.74 -1.44
N THR A 42 -14.46 -4.29 -2.62
CA THR A 42 -13.48 -4.83 -3.55
C THR A 42 -12.51 -3.74 -4.02
N ASP A 43 -13.01 -2.53 -4.31
CA ASP A 43 -12.18 -1.38 -4.67
C ASP A 43 -11.31 -0.95 -3.49
N MET A 44 -11.88 -0.88 -2.28
CA MET A 44 -11.13 -0.59 -1.05
C MET A 44 -9.99 -1.60 -0.83
N PHE A 45 -10.29 -2.90 -0.87
CA PHE A 45 -9.28 -3.96 -0.70
C PHE A 45 -8.22 -3.92 -1.79
N SER A 46 -8.60 -3.65 -3.04
CA SER A 46 -7.66 -3.51 -4.16
C SER A 46 -6.64 -2.39 -3.92
N LYS A 47 -7.12 -1.23 -3.44
CA LYS A 47 -6.27 -0.07 -3.13
C LYS A 47 -5.33 -0.35 -1.95
N MET A 48 -5.85 -0.90 -0.86
CA MET A 48 -5.04 -1.28 0.31
C MET A 48 -3.95 -2.28 -0.07
N LYS A 49 -4.31 -3.33 -0.82
CA LYS A 49 -3.34 -4.33 -1.30
C LYS A 49 -2.30 -3.71 -2.22
N SER A 50 -2.69 -2.81 -3.12
CA SER A 50 -1.74 -2.11 -4.00
C SER A 50 -0.68 -1.34 -3.21
N VAL A 51 -1.05 -0.72 -2.08
CA VAL A 51 -0.10 -0.06 -1.17
C VAL A 51 0.83 -1.09 -0.54
N GLY A 52 0.29 -2.16 0.04
CA GLY A 52 1.09 -3.24 0.64
C GLY A 52 2.08 -3.85 -0.35
N ASP A 53 1.60 -4.28 -1.51
CA ASP A 53 2.41 -4.91 -2.56
C ASP A 53 3.51 -3.98 -3.08
N SER A 54 3.27 -2.66 -3.06
CA SER A 54 4.30 -1.67 -3.37
C SER A 54 5.43 -1.66 -2.34
N PHE A 55 5.12 -1.71 -1.04
CA PHE A 55 6.15 -1.82 0.00
C PHE A 55 6.92 -3.15 -0.07
N GLU A 56 6.23 -4.25 -0.38
CA GLU A 56 6.89 -5.53 -0.62
C GLU A 56 7.87 -5.44 -1.80
N LEU A 57 7.46 -4.82 -2.91
CA LEU A 57 8.30 -4.64 -4.08
C LEU A 57 9.53 -3.78 -3.77
N LEU A 58 9.34 -2.62 -3.13
CA LEU A 58 10.45 -1.75 -2.72
C LEU A 58 11.42 -2.49 -1.81
N THR A 59 10.90 -3.25 -0.85
CA THR A 59 11.72 -4.09 0.04
C THR A 59 12.58 -5.08 -0.75
N LYS A 60 12.01 -5.76 -1.75
CA LYS A 60 12.76 -6.67 -2.64
C LYS A 60 13.87 -5.93 -3.38
N TYR A 61 13.58 -4.75 -3.94
CA TYR A 61 14.55 -3.96 -4.69
C TYR A 61 15.69 -3.42 -3.81
N LEU A 62 15.37 -2.95 -2.60
CA LEU A 62 16.36 -2.50 -1.62
C LEU A 62 17.31 -3.63 -1.22
N ARG A 63 16.77 -4.84 -0.96
CA ARG A 63 17.59 -6.04 -0.65
C ARG A 63 18.52 -6.42 -1.80
N LEU A 64 18.07 -6.23 -3.04
CA LEU A 64 18.88 -6.46 -4.24
C LEU A 64 19.86 -5.31 -4.54
N LYS A 65 19.91 -4.27 -3.69
CA LYS A 65 20.71 -3.05 -3.89
C LYS A 65 20.44 -2.37 -5.24
N ASN A 66 19.22 -2.48 -5.74
CA ASN A 66 18.85 -1.85 -7.00
C ASN A 66 18.64 -0.35 -6.79
N ALA A 67 19.48 0.46 -7.43
CA ALA A 67 19.45 1.92 -7.31
C ALA A 67 18.20 2.57 -7.95
N SER A 68 17.51 1.88 -8.86
CA SER A 68 16.42 2.48 -9.65
C SER A 68 15.25 2.98 -8.82
N LEU A 69 14.97 2.33 -7.68
CA LEU A 69 13.87 2.68 -6.78
C LEU A 69 14.34 3.34 -5.47
N MET A 70 15.63 3.68 -5.36
CA MET A 70 16.17 4.25 -4.12
C MET A 70 15.60 5.65 -3.83
N THR A 71 15.46 6.48 -4.86
CA THR A 71 14.89 7.83 -4.74
C THR A 71 13.43 7.78 -4.27
N ASP A 72 12.61 6.92 -4.88
CA ASP A 72 11.21 6.78 -4.50
C ASP A 72 11.06 6.14 -3.11
N SER A 73 11.91 5.16 -2.78
CA SER A 73 11.97 4.57 -1.43
C SER A 73 12.28 5.64 -0.38
N ARG A 74 13.25 6.51 -0.64
CA ARG A 74 13.60 7.60 0.27
C ARG A 74 12.44 8.56 0.46
N LYS A 75 11.81 9.02 -0.62
CA LYS A 75 10.64 9.92 -0.54
C LYS A 75 9.49 9.29 0.25
N LEU A 76 9.18 8.01 0.05
CA LEU A 76 8.14 7.30 0.80
C LEU A 76 8.51 7.13 2.28
N TYR A 77 9.78 6.84 2.56
CA TYR A 77 10.27 6.75 3.94
C TYR A 77 10.18 8.10 4.65
N ASP A 78 10.62 9.18 4.00
CA ASP A 78 10.61 10.55 4.54
C ASP A 78 9.18 11.08 4.71
N ARG A 79 8.23 10.65 3.87
CA ARG A 79 6.79 10.92 4.04
C ARG A 79 6.24 10.35 5.34
N GLY A 80 6.83 9.26 5.84
CA GLY A 80 6.39 8.58 7.05
C GLY A 80 5.28 7.56 6.81
N THR A 81 4.61 7.17 7.89
CA THR A 81 3.62 6.08 7.89
C THR A 81 2.50 6.34 6.87
N PRO A 82 2.07 5.33 6.09
CA PRO A 82 0.92 5.42 5.19
C PRO A 82 -0.31 5.99 5.89
N VAL A 83 -1.00 6.91 5.22
CA VAL A 83 -2.14 7.60 5.84
C VAL A 83 -3.29 6.65 6.13
N LEU A 84 -3.47 5.59 5.31
CA LEU A 84 -4.45 4.55 5.60
C LEU A 84 -4.20 3.84 6.95
N LEU A 85 -2.97 3.86 7.47
CA LEU A 85 -2.58 3.25 8.74
C LEU A 85 -2.63 4.21 9.93
N THR A 86 -2.69 5.53 9.70
CA THR A 86 -2.72 6.55 10.77
C THR A 86 -4.10 7.14 10.99
N GLU A 87 -4.97 7.04 9.99
CA GLU A 87 -6.28 7.66 10.01
C GLU A 87 -7.26 6.92 10.93
N VAL A 88 -8.14 7.68 11.59
CA VAL A 88 -9.19 7.12 12.45
C VAL A 88 -10.42 6.79 11.60
N PHE A 89 -10.82 5.53 11.57
CA PHE A 89 -12.04 5.07 10.92
C PHE A 89 -12.83 4.11 11.82
N SER A 90 -14.11 3.92 11.52
CA SER A 90 -14.99 3.00 12.24
C SER A 90 -15.22 1.73 11.43
N THR A 91 -14.73 0.60 11.93
CA THR A 91 -15.00 -0.72 11.34
C THR A 91 -16.50 -1.03 11.34
N ASP A 92 -17.26 -0.56 12.32
CA ASP A 92 -18.73 -0.73 12.34
C ASP A 92 -19.41 0.04 11.20
N ASN A 93 -18.95 1.26 10.91
CA ASN A 93 -19.48 2.03 9.78
C ASN A 93 -19.17 1.34 8.44
N LEU A 94 -17.96 0.84 8.28
CA LEU A 94 -17.56 0.07 7.09
C LEU A 94 -18.42 -1.20 6.96
N ARG A 95 -18.61 -1.91 8.07
CA ARG A 95 -19.42 -3.12 8.13
C ARG A 95 -20.86 -2.87 7.71
N VAL A 96 -21.49 -1.81 8.23
CA VAL A 96 -22.86 -1.43 7.87
C VAL A 96 -22.94 -1.01 6.41
N TYR A 97 -22.02 -0.16 5.95
CA TYR A 97 -22.05 0.37 4.59
C TYR A 97 -21.86 -0.71 3.52
N PHE A 98 -20.86 -1.58 3.69
CA PHE A 98 -20.57 -2.66 2.74
C PHE A 98 -21.37 -3.94 2.99
N ASN A 99 -22.25 -3.94 4.00
CA ASN A 99 -23.02 -5.11 4.42
C ASN A 99 -22.13 -6.33 4.72
N TRP A 100 -21.04 -6.12 5.43
CA TRP A 100 -20.06 -7.15 5.75
C TRP A 100 -20.58 -8.18 6.76
N LEU A 101 -20.26 -9.43 6.47
CA LEU A 101 -20.31 -10.53 7.41
C LEU A 101 -19.04 -10.53 8.28
N GLU A 102 -19.05 -11.34 9.34
CA GLU A 102 -17.89 -11.49 10.23
C GLU A 102 -16.63 -11.94 9.47
N SER A 103 -16.78 -12.78 8.44
CA SER A 103 -15.69 -13.19 7.56
C SER A 103 -15.03 -12.03 6.83
N ASP A 104 -15.82 -11.03 6.42
CA ASP A 104 -15.32 -9.87 5.69
C ASP A 104 -14.60 -8.91 6.64
N VAL A 105 -15.08 -8.79 7.88
CA VAL A 105 -14.38 -8.06 8.96
C VAL A 105 -13.03 -8.71 9.28
N HIS A 106 -12.99 -10.04 9.41
CA HIS A 106 -11.73 -10.76 9.59
C HIS A 106 -10.78 -10.56 8.42
N TYR A 107 -11.29 -10.63 7.19
CA TYR A 107 -10.49 -10.41 6.00
C TYR A 107 -9.97 -8.96 5.91
N PHE A 108 -10.79 -7.99 6.30
CA PHE A 108 -10.37 -6.60 6.44
C PHE A 108 -9.20 -6.44 7.41
N ASN A 109 -9.34 -6.98 8.62
CA ASN A 109 -8.27 -6.96 9.62
C ASN A 109 -7.00 -7.65 9.11
N TYR A 110 -7.14 -8.75 8.37
CA TYR A 110 -6.00 -9.43 7.73
C TYR A 110 -5.30 -8.51 6.73
N VAL A 111 -6.03 -7.90 5.79
CA VAL A 111 -5.43 -7.00 4.78
C VAL A 111 -4.80 -5.78 5.42
N TYR A 112 -5.46 -5.18 6.42
CA TYR A 112 -4.92 -4.02 7.14
C TYR A 112 -3.60 -4.35 7.85
N ASN A 113 -3.56 -5.48 8.57
CA ASN A 113 -2.35 -5.95 9.24
C ASN A 113 -1.24 -6.36 8.25
N ASP A 114 -1.58 -6.90 7.09
CA ASP A 114 -0.60 -7.20 6.03
C ASP A 114 0.08 -5.93 5.52
N VAL A 115 -0.68 -4.85 5.27
CA VAL A 115 -0.11 -3.55 4.87
C VAL A 115 0.80 -2.99 5.96
N LEU A 116 0.37 -3.04 7.23
CA LEU A 116 1.18 -2.62 8.37
C LEU A 116 2.52 -3.38 8.45
N ASN A 117 2.47 -4.72 8.36
CA ASN A 117 3.65 -5.57 8.40
C ASN A 117 4.62 -5.30 7.23
N LYS A 118 4.08 -5.08 6.03
CA LYS A 118 4.86 -4.75 4.83
C LYS A 118 5.51 -3.37 4.96
N TRP A 119 4.81 -2.38 5.51
CA TRP A 119 5.37 -1.06 5.82
C TRP A 119 6.52 -1.15 6.83
N ASP A 120 6.31 -1.82 7.96
CA ASP A 120 7.34 -2.01 9.00
C ASP A 120 8.59 -2.69 8.45
N THR A 121 8.39 -3.71 7.61
CA THR A 121 9.48 -4.44 6.95
C THR A 121 10.25 -3.52 6.00
N PHE A 122 9.54 -2.74 5.18
CA PHE A 122 10.14 -1.77 4.29
C PHE A 122 10.98 -0.75 5.06
N GLN A 123 10.45 -0.15 6.12
CA GLN A 123 11.18 0.84 6.93
C GLN A 123 12.47 0.26 7.51
N LYS A 124 12.42 -0.95 8.08
CA LYS A 124 13.59 -1.64 8.66
C LYS A 124 14.66 -1.88 7.59
N VAL A 125 14.25 -2.38 6.42
CA VAL A 125 15.16 -2.65 5.31
C VAL A 125 15.77 -1.36 4.75
N PHE A 126 14.97 -0.31 4.56
CA PHE A 126 15.46 0.98 4.07
C PHE A 126 16.47 1.61 5.03
N LYS A 127 16.19 1.63 6.34
CA LYS A 127 17.14 2.09 7.37
C LYS A 127 18.45 1.31 7.29
N ASN A 128 18.39 -0.02 7.18
CA ASN A 128 19.59 -0.83 7.06
C ASN A 128 20.38 -0.50 5.79
N CYS A 129 19.73 -0.42 4.62
CA CYS A 129 20.40 -0.09 3.37
C CYS A 129 21.02 1.31 3.38
N SER A 130 20.37 2.29 4.00
CA SER A 130 20.86 3.67 4.09
C SER A 130 21.99 3.87 5.09
N MET A 131 22.15 3.00 6.10
CA MET A 131 23.32 3.01 6.98
C MET A 131 24.60 2.49 6.31
N PHE A 132 24.47 1.76 5.19
CA PHE A 132 25.58 1.20 4.43
C PHE A 132 25.86 1.94 3.10
N MET A 133 25.20 3.09 2.87
CA MET A 133 25.43 4.01 1.75
C MET A 133 26.12 5.27 2.24
#